data_AF-A0A2G7LYD2-F1
#
_entry.id   AF-A0A2G7LYD2-F1
#
_cell.length_a   1.000
_cell.length_b   1.000
_cell.length_c   1.000
_cell.angle_alpha   90.00
_cell.angle_beta   90.00
_cell.angle_gamma   90.00
#
_symmetry.space_group_name_H-M   'P 1'
#
loop_
_entity.id
_entity.type
_entity.pdbx_description
1 polymer ?
#
loop_
_entity_poly.entity_id
_entity_poly.type
_entity_poly.pdbx_seq_one_letter_code
_entity_poly.pdbx_strand_id
1 'polypeptide(L)'
;MDYIKLLSSKYNLILSWSRYGVTVLEGDELHIQLIEPHHRTDFQYCMRAEFPETFDRWGVALFEEEFLNDGGFLQAIEALDTFISDKINIVKEKLSKGARLE
;
A
#
# COMPACT_ATOMS: atom_id res chain seq x y z
N MET A 1 -16.43 -5.17 5.93
CA MET A 1 -15.46 -4.53 6.85
C MET A 1 -15.19 -3.08 6.41
N ASP A 2 -14.68 -2.18 7.28
CA ASP A 2 -14.24 -0.83 6.87
C ASP A 2 -12.74 -0.85 6.56
N TYR A 3 -12.39 -1.05 5.29
CA TYR A 3 -11.01 -1.24 4.83
C TYR A 3 -10.16 0.03 5.04
N ILE A 4 -10.73 1.21 4.81
CA ILE A 4 -10.03 2.49 4.94
C ILE A 4 -9.62 2.72 6.39
N LYS A 5 -10.54 2.50 7.32
CA LYS A 5 -10.24 2.65 8.75
C LYS A 5 -9.20 1.65 9.23
N LEU A 6 -9.23 0.42 8.74
CA LEU A 6 -8.23 -0.59 9.09
C LEU A 6 -6.84 -0.25 8.56
N LEU A 7 -6.73 0.15 7.29
CA LEU A 7 -5.46 0.58 6.70
C LEU A 7 -4.90 1.80 7.43
N SER A 8 -5.74 2.82 7.65
CA SER A 8 -5.39 4.03 8.39
C SER A 8 -4.88 3.70 9.79
N SER A 9 -5.57 2.84 10.54
CA SER A 9 -5.16 2.49 11.90
C SER A 9 -3.93 1.59 11.95
N LYS A 10 -3.79 0.62 11.03
CA LYS A 10 -2.70 -0.37 11.05
C LYS A 10 -1.37 0.26 10.65
N TYR A 11 -1.37 1.12 9.65
CA TYR A 11 -0.16 1.71 9.08
C TYR A 11 0.01 3.19 9.44
N ASN A 12 -0.80 3.72 10.38
CA ASN A 12 -0.78 5.12 10.80
C ASN A 12 -0.88 6.11 9.62
N LEU A 13 -1.90 5.90 8.76
CA LEU A 13 -2.12 6.70 7.56
C LEU A 13 -3.28 7.67 7.75
N ILE A 14 -3.21 8.81 7.08
CA ILE A 14 -4.23 9.84 7.08
C ILE A 14 -4.91 9.87 5.72
N LEU A 15 -6.23 10.07 5.70
CA LEU A 15 -6.97 10.28 4.46
C LEU A 15 -6.53 11.58 3.80
N SER A 16 -5.90 11.47 2.64
CA SER A 16 -5.41 12.62 1.86
C SER A 16 -6.43 13.04 0.80
N TRP A 17 -6.98 12.07 0.06
CA TRP A 17 -7.90 12.34 -1.04
C TRP A 17 -8.86 11.17 -1.27
N SER A 18 -10.11 11.45 -1.66
CA SER A 18 -11.06 10.43 -2.11
C SER A 18 -11.98 10.99 -3.18
N ARG A 19 -12.03 10.33 -4.34
CA ARG A 19 -12.93 10.71 -5.44
C ARG A 19 -13.11 9.54 -6.41
N TYR A 20 -14.31 9.41 -6.97
CA TYR A 20 -14.62 8.43 -8.03
C TYR A 20 -14.23 6.99 -7.69
N GLY A 21 -14.51 6.54 -6.45
CA GLY A 21 -14.16 5.18 -6.01
C GLY A 21 -12.67 4.98 -5.74
N VAL A 22 -11.84 6.01 -5.80
CA VAL A 22 -10.42 5.93 -5.44
C VAL A 22 -10.20 6.69 -4.15
N THR A 23 -9.58 6.05 -3.17
CA THR A 23 -9.22 6.64 -1.88
C THR A 23 -7.72 6.50 -1.64
N VAL A 24 -7.06 7.61 -1.30
CA VAL A 24 -5.62 7.69 -1.04
C VAL A 24 -5.39 8.00 0.44
N LEU A 25 -4.61 7.14 1.07
CA LEU A 25 -4.11 7.25 2.43
C LEU A 25 -2.60 7.54 2.38
N GLU A 26 -2.16 8.59 3.07
CA GLU A 26 -0.75 9.00 3.11
C GLU A 26 -0.23 8.92 4.54
N GLY A 27 0.98 8.41 4.70
CA GLY A 27 1.77 8.43 5.93
C GLY A 27 3.24 8.62 5.59
N ASP A 28 4.05 8.89 6.62
CA ASP A 28 5.44 9.33 6.44
C ASP A 28 6.33 8.31 5.70
N GLU A 29 6.00 7.02 5.77
CA GLU A 29 6.77 5.93 5.16
C GLU A 29 5.98 5.14 4.11
N LEU A 30 4.68 5.38 3.95
CA LEU A 30 3.83 4.56 3.10
C LEU A 30 2.64 5.35 2.60
N HIS A 31 2.39 5.29 1.29
CA HIS A 31 1.16 5.74 0.69
C HIS A 31 0.38 4.54 0.15
N ILE A 32 -0.92 4.49 0.41
CA ILE A 32 -1.82 3.44 -0.07
C ILE A 32 -2.95 4.08 -0.87
N GLN A 33 -3.22 3.51 -2.04
CA GLN A 33 -4.41 3.82 -2.83
C GLN A 33 -5.31 2.59 -2.83
N LEU A 34 -6.55 2.76 -2.38
CA LEU A 34 -7.61 1.77 -2.47
C LEU A 34 -8.59 2.17 -3.57
N ILE A 35 -8.80 1.29 -4.54
CA ILE A 35 -9.68 1.48 -5.67
C ILE A 35 -10.87 0.54 -5.49
N GLU A 36 -12.05 1.13 -5.43
CA GLU A 36 -13.33 0.43 -5.33
C GLU A 36 -13.79 -0.06 -6.71
N PRO A 37 -14.51 -1.19 -6.77
CA PRO A 37 -15.08 -1.67 -8.01
C PRO A 37 -16.14 -0.70 -8.55
N HIS A 38 -16.05 -0.36 -9.84
CA HIS A 38 -17.08 0.42 -10.51
C HIS A 38 -18.23 -0.47 -11.02
N HIS A 39 -19.44 0.08 -11.04
CA HIS A 39 -20.61 -0.62 -11.58
C HIS A 39 -20.37 -1.05 -13.05
N ARG A 40 -20.59 -2.34 -13.33
CA ARG A 40 -20.58 -3.02 -14.66
C ARG A 40 -19.24 -3.58 -15.16
N THR A 41 -18.21 -3.62 -14.34
CA THR A 41 -17.00 -4.40 -14.62
C THR A 41 -16.93 -5.58 -13.65
N ASP A 42 -16.32 -6.70 -14.04
CA ASP A 42 -16.01 -7.86 -13.16
C ASP A 42 -14.93 -7.51 -12.11
N PHE A 43 -14.89 -6.25 -11.68
CA PHE A 43 -13.76 -5.64 -11.00
C PHE A 43 -13.76 -6.00 -9.52
N GLN A 44 -12.56 -6.25 -9.02
CA GLN A 44 -12.26 -6.47 -7.62
C GLN A 44 -11.84 -5.14 -6.99
N TYR A 45 -11.77 -5.07 -5.67
CA TYR A 45 -11.01 -3.98 -5.05
C TYR A 45 -9.54 -4.12 -5.47
N CYS A 46 -8.86 -3.00 -5.67
CA CYS A 46 -7.43 -2.98 -5.92
C CYS A 46 -6.73 -2.13 -4.85
N MET A 47 -5.73 -2.72 -4.20
CA MET A 47 -4.86 -2.05 -3.25
C MET A 47 -3.50 -1.83 -3.90
N ARG A 48 -3.11 -0.57 -3.99
CA ARG A 48 -1.78 -0.15 -4.44
C ARG A 48 -1.04 0.47 -3.28
N ALA A 49 0.25 0.16 -3.16
CA ALA A 49 1.09 0.76 -2.14
C ALA A 49 2.45 1.17 -2.71
N GLU A 50 2.94 2.31 -2.24
CA GLU A 50 4.24 2.85 -2.61
C GLU A 50 4.89 3.60 -1.45
N PHE A 51 6.20 3.77 -1.51
CA PHE A 51 6.93 4.61 -0.59
C PHE A 51 6.91 6.07 -1.08
N PRO A 52 6.88 7.08 -0.19
CA PRO A 52 6.77 8.49 -0.56
C PRO A 52 7.84 8.95 -1.56
N GLU A 53 9.06 8.41 -1.48
CA GLU A 53 10.15 8.77 -2.41
C GLU A 53 9.93 8.30 -3.86
N THR A 54 9.01 7.35 -4.06
CA THR A 54 8.68 6.75 -5.37
C THR A 54 7.23 6.97 -5.77
N PHE A 55 6.43 7.66 -4.96
CA PHE A 55 4.99 7.73 -5.16
C PHE A 55 4.60 8.49 -6.43
N ASP A 56 3.94 7.79 -7.35
CA ASP A 56 3.30 8.36 -8.53
C ASP A 56 1.84 7.91 -8.59
N ARG A 57 0.93 8.84 -8.27
CA ARG A 57 -0.53 8.61 -8.17
C ARG A 57 -1.15 7.91 -9.39
N TRP A 58 -0.52 8.01 -10.56
CA TRP A 58 -1.01 7.43 -11.82
C TRP A 58 0.00 6.50 -12.50
N GLY A 59 1.13 6.22 -11.84
CA GLY A 59 2.22 5.39 -12.33
C GLY A 59 2.02 3.89 -12.02
N VAL A 60 3.08 3.12 -12.26
CA VAL A 60 3.15 1.71 -11.87
C VAL A 60 3.49 1.62 -10.40
N ALA A 61 2.56 1.09 -9.60
CA ALA A 61 2.78 0.90 -8.17
C ALA A 61 3.81 -0.22 -7.91
N LEU A 62 4.62 -0.07 -6.86
CA LEU A 62 5.56 -1.10 -6.42
C LEU A 62 4.86 -2.33 -5.81
N PHE A 63 3.67 -2.13 -5.27
CA PHE A 63 2.79 -3.17 -4.77
C PHE A 63 1.39 -2.94 -5.35
N GLU A 64 0.79 -4.00 -5.89
CA GLU A 64 -0.57 -4.00 -6.41
C GLU A 64 -1.20 -5.38 -6.13
N GLU A 65 -2.32 -5.41 -5.42
CA GLU A 65 -3.07 -6.63 -5.13
C GLU A 65 -4.57 -6.40 -5.30
N GLU A 66 -5.25 -7.39 -5.89
CA GLU A 66 -6.68 -7.38 -6.11
C GLU A 66 -7.42 -8.31 -5.13
N PHE A 67 -8.60 -7.91 -4.66
CA PHE A 67 -9.39 -8.75 -3.75
C PHE A 67 -10.90 -8.51 -3.84
N LEU A 68 -11.68 -9.56 -3.57
CA LEU A 68 -13.14 -9.56 -3.75
C LEU A 68 -13.95 -9.39 -2.46
N ASN A 69 -13.38 -9.72 -1.31
CA ASN A 69 -14.11 -9.82 -0.05
C ASN A 69 -13.18 -9.62 1.15
N ASP A 70 -13.76 -9.61 2.36
CA ASP A 70 -13.03 -9.43 3.62
C ASP A 70 -11.86 -10.44 3.78
N GLY A 71 -12.01 -11.68 3.30
CA GLY A 71 -10.93 -12.68 3.36
C GLY A 71 -9.78 -12.39 2.40
N GLY A 72 -10.09 -11.99 1.16
CA GLY A 72 -9.08 -11.54 0.20
C GLY A 72 -8.38 -10.25 0.65
N PHE A 73 -9.10 -9.34 1.30
CA PHE A 73 -8.51 -8.14 1.90
C PHE A 73 -7.45 -8.51 2.95
N LEU A 74 -7.72 -9.49 3.81
CA LEU A 74 -6.74 -9.94 4.81
C LEU A 74 -5.48 -10.54 4.15
N GLN A 75 -5.63 -11.29 3.06
CA GLN A 75 -4.50 -11.80 2.29
C GLN A 75 -3.67 -10.67 1.65
N ALA A 76 -4.33 -9.66 1.09
CA ALA A 76 -3.66 -8.47 0.54
C ALA A 76 -2.88 -7.70 1.62
N ILE A 77 -3.42 -7.61 2.85
CA ILE A 77 -2.73 -7.02 4.00
C ILE A 77 -1.47 -7.83 4.38
N GLU A 78 -1.54 -9.16 4.38
CA GLU A 78 -0.38 -10.03 4.66
C GLU A 78 0.72 -9.88 3.59
N ALA A 79 0.32 -9.78 2.32
CA ALA A 79 1.23 -9.51 1.22
C ALA A 79 1.88 -8.11 1.36
N LEU A 80 1.10 -7.10 1.74
CA LEU A 80 1.59 -5.74 2.00
C LEU A 80 2.60 -5.71 3.16
N ASP A 81 2.33 -6.41 4.26
CA ASP A 81 3.26 -6.53 5.39
C ASP A 81 4.60 -7.15 4.96
N THR A 82 4.56 -8.14 4.08
CA THR A 82 5.75 -8.79 3.52
C THR A 82 6.52 -7.81 2.64
N PHE A 83 5.82 -7.10 1.74
CA PHE A 83 6.41 -6.06 0.88
C PHE A 83 7.14 -4.97 1.68
N ILE A 84 6.51 -4.46 2.75
CA ILE A 84 7.12 -3.46 3.63
C ILE A 84 8.37 -4.03 4.33
N SER A 85 8.27 -5.27 4.83
CA SER A 85 9.38 -5.95 5.50
C SER A 85 10.59 -6.14 4.58
N ASP A 86 10.36 -6.50 3.32
CA ASP A 86 11.41 -6.67 2.31
C ASP A 86 12.12 -5.35 2.02
N LYS A 87 11.38 -4.24 1.88
CA LYS A 87 11.97 -2.90 1.75
C LYS A 87 12.87 -2.56 2.95
N ILE A 88 12.39 -2.79 4.17
CA ILE A 88 13.15 -2.52 5.40
C ILE A 88 14.45 -3.33 5.41
N ASN A 89 14.39 -4.61 5.03
CA ASN A 89 15.56 -5.49 4.98
C ASN A 89 16.59 -4.98 3.95
N ILE A 90 16.15 -4.58 2.75
CA ILE A 90 17.01 -4.00 1.72
C ILE A 90 17.72 -2.74 2.23
N VAL A 91 17.00 -1.86 2.95
CA VAL A 91 17.59 -0.64 3.53
C VAL A 91 18.62 -0.98 4.60
N LYS A 92 18.33 -1.92 5.50
CA LYS A 92 19.28 -2.40 6.54
C LYS A 92 20.54 -3.00 5.94
N GLU A 93 20.40 -3.83 4.90
CA GLU A 93 21.54 -4.40 4.20
C GLU A 93 22.42 -3.33 3.54
N LYS A 94 21.82 -2.31 2.92
CA LYS A 94 22.57 -1.17 2.35
C LYS A 94 23.33 -0.40 3.43
N LEU A 95 22.70 -0.12 4.57
CA LEU A 95 23.34 0.58 5.70
C LEU A 95 24.51 -0.23 6.28
N SER A 96 24.32 -1.54 6.50
CA SER A 96 25.38 -2.41 7.03
C SER A 96 26.57 -2.58 6.08
N LYS A 97 26.35 -2.52 4.76
CA LYS A 97 27.42 -2.53 3.75
C LYS A 97 28.14 -1.18 3.64
N GLY A 98 27.40 -0.08 3.79
CA GLY A 98 27.97 1.28 3.80
C GLY A 98 28.84 1.56 5.05
N ALA A 99 28.43 1.05 6.21
CA ALA A 99 29.17 1.21 7.47
C ALA A 99 30.50 0.42 7.55
N ARG A 100 30.83 -0.41 6.55
CA ARG A 100 32.07 -1.19 6.49
C ARG A 100 33.22 -0.48 5.74
N LEU A 101 32.99 0.74 5.25
CA LEU A 101 33.96 1.49 4.44
C LEU A 101 34.56 2.73 5.14
N GLU A 102 34.39 2.86 6.46
CA GLU A 102 35.05 3.88 7.29
C GLU A 102 36.12 3.28 8.21
#